data_AF-A0A925R8Y7-F1
#
_entry.id   AF-A0A925R8Y7-F1
#
_cell.length_a   1.000
_cell.length_b   1.000
_cell.length_c   1.000
_cell.angle_alpha   90.00
_cell.angle_beta   90.00
_cell.angle_gamma   90.00
#
_symmetry.space_group_name_H-M   'P 1'
#
loop_
_entity.id
_entity.type
_entity.pdbx_description
1 polymer ?
#
loop_
_entity_poly.entity_id
_entity_poly.type
_entity_poly.pdbx_seq_one_letter_code
_entity_poly.pdbx_strand_id
1 'polypeptide(L)' 'IGQRNLLNLKVSVDANMTVYEGHNISDQIKAVLLQLDGIEYVIVHVNPTQYHPQCI' A
#
# COMPACT_ATOMS: atom_id res chain seq x y z
N ILE A 1 -9.74 -11.24 23.96
CA ILE A 1 -9.85 -11.71 22.56
C ILE A 1 -9.64 -10.48 21.69
N GLY A 2 -8.56 -10.41 20.89
CA GLY A 2 -8.26 -9.27 20.04
C GLY A 2 -7.82 -9.77 18.67
N GLN A 3 -8.59 -9.47 17.63
CA GLN A 3 -8.18 -9.74 16.25
C GLN A 3 -7.20 -8.65 15.83
N ARG A 4 -5.98 -9.05 15.47
CA ARG A 4 -4.93 -8.15 14.99
C ARG A 4 -4.84 -8.33 13.49
N ASN A 5 -5.39 -7.39 12.72
CA ASN A 5 -5.43 -7.54 11.27
C ASN A 5 -4.20 -6.93 10.61
N LEU A 6 -3.57 -7.73 9.73
CA LEU A 6 -2.51 -7.32 8.83
C LEU A 6 -3.12 -7.05 7.45
N LEU A 7 -2.91 -5.84 6.94
CA LEU A 7 -3.29 -5.45 5.59
C LEU A 7 -2.06 -5.49 4.68
N ASN A 8 -2.09 -6.35 3.66
CA ASN A 8 -1.10 -6.37 2.59
C ASN A 8 -1.71 -5.73 1.34
N LEU A 9 -1.12 -4.61 0.91
CA LEU A 9 -1.57 -3.83 -0.23
C LEU A 9 -0.49 -3.81 -1.31
N LYS A 10 -0.90 -4.01 -2.56
CA LYS A 10 -0.05 -3.76 -3.74
C LYS A 10 -0.58 -2.55 -4.47
N VAL A 11 0.31 -1.61 -4.80
CA VAL A 11 -0.02 -0.43 -5.60
C VAL A 11 0.86 -0.37 -6.83
N SER A 12 0.26 0.06 -7.95
CA SER A 12 0.97 0.36 -9.18
C SER A 12 1.18 1.87 -9.26
N VAL A 13 2.40 2.33 -9.50
CA VAL A 13 2.77 3.74 -9.65
C VAL A 13 3.43 3.98 -11.01
N ASP A 14 3.65 5.24 -11.39
CA ASP A 14 4.43 5.57 -12.60
C ASP A 14 5.81 4.90 -12.55
N ALA A 15 6.20 4.22 -13.63
CA ALA A 15 7.51 3.56 -13.73
C ALA A 15 8.70 4.53 -13.77
N ASN A 16 8.48 5.81 -14.09
CA ASN A 16 9.51 6.84 -14.06
C ASN A 16 9.67 7.50 -12.69
N MET A 17 8.81 7.15 -11.73
CA MET A 17 8.90 7.64 -10.36
C MET A 17 10.20 7.18 -9.71
N THR A 18 10.82 8.07 -8.94
CA THR A 18 12.01 7.71 -8.17
C THR A 18 11.65 6.77 -7.02
N VAL A 19 12.63 5.98 -6.56
CA VAL A 19 12.45 5.11 -5.39
C VAL A 19 12.02 5.90 -4.15
N TYR A 20 12.56 7.12 -3.97
CA TYR A 20 12.22 8.00 -2.87
C TYR A 20 10.75 8.45 -2.90
N GLU A 21 10.25 8.86 -4.07
CA GLU A 21 8.83 9.20 -4.25
C GLU A 21 7.93 7.99 -3.99
N GLY A 22 8.36 6.79 -4.42
CA GLY A 22 7.66 5.54 -4.11
C GLY A 22 7.55 5.28 -2.61
N HIS A 23 8.63 5.51 -1.84
CA HIS A 23 8.59 5.43 -0.37
C HIS A 23 7.64 6.46 0.23
N ASN A 24 7.68 7.71 -0.23
CA ASN A 24 6.78 8.76 0.26
C ASN A 24 5.30 8.41 0.05
N ILE A 25 4.94 7.86 -1.11
CA ILE A 25 3.57 7.40 -1.38
C ILE A 25 3.20 6.23 -0.47
N SER A 26 4.09 5.25 -0.31
CA SER A 26 3.88 4.12 0.60
C SER A 26 3.60 4.58 2.04
N ASP A 27 4.37 5.55 2.54
CA ASP A 27 4.21 6.08 3.90
C ASP A 27 2.88 6.82 4.08
N GLN A 28 2.47 7.62 3.08
CA GLN A 28 1.17 8.30 3.09
C GLN A 28 0.00 7.30 3.11
N ILE A 29 0.06 6.27 2.27
CA ILE A 29 -0.96 5.20 2.24
C ILE A 29 -1.04 4.49 3.58
N LYS A 30 0.13 4.11 4.15
CA LYS A 30 0.20 3.45 5.44
C LYS A 30 -0.38 4.30 6.56
N ALA A 31 -0.09 5.60 6.58
CA ALA A 31 -0.60 6.53 7.59
C ALA A 31 -2.13 6.61 7.58
N VAL A 32 -2.76 6.57 6.39
CA VAL A 32 -4.22 6.56 6.25
C VAL A 32 -4.81 5.20 6.66
N LEU A 33 -4.24 4.09 6.18
CA LEU A 33 -4.81 2.76 6.42
C LEU A 33 -4.67 2.29 7.88
N LEU A 34 -3.67 2.76 8.61
CA LEU A 34 -3.52 2.49 10.04
C LEU A 34 -4.57 3.19 10.90
N GLN A 35 -5.35 4.14 10.35
CA GLN A 35 -6.46 4.77 11.06
C GLN A 35 -7.75 3.95 11.01
N LEU A 36 -7.78 2.87 10.22
CA LEU A 36 -8.94 1.98 10.12
C LEU A 36 -9.06 1.11 11.37
N ASP A 37 -10.28 1.03 11.91
CA ASP A 37 -10.56 0.19 13.07
C ASP A 37 -10.19 -1.27 12.80
N GLY A 38 -9.42 -1.85 13.74
CA GLY A 38 -9.00 -3.24 13.68
C GLY A 38 -7.78 -3.51 12.79
N ILE A 39 -7.20 -2.52 12.10
CA ILE A 39 -5.93 -2.66 11.38
C ILE A 39 -4.76 -2.33 12.33
N GLU A 40 -3.88 -3.30 12.56
CA GLU A 40 -2.69 -3.10 13.42
C GLU A 40 -1.42 -2.92 12.59
N TYR A 41 -1.39 -3.54 11.40
CA TYR A 41 -0.21 -3.52 10.54
C TYR A 41 -0.61 -3.36 9.08
N VAL A 42 0.18 -2.55 8.36
CA VAL A 42 0.03 -2.33 6.91
C VAL A 42 1.39 -2.53 6.25
N ILE A 43 1.40 -3.35 5.20
CA ILE A 43 2.54 -3.56 4.30
C ILE A 43 2.10 -3.07 2.92
N VAL A 44 2.86 -2.15 2.34
CA VAL A 44 2.61 -1.61 1.00
C VAL A 44 3.73 -2.06 0.07
N HIS A 45 3.36 -2.76 -1.00
CA HIS A 45 4.25 -3.12 -2.09
C HIS A 45 4.03 -2.15 -3.25
N VAL A 46 5.03 -1.30 -3.50
CA VAL A 46 5.03 -0.35 -4.61
C VAL A 46 5.62 -1.03 -5.84
N ASN A 47 4.85 -1.09 -6.92
CA ASN A 47 5.27 -1.69 -8.18
C ASN A 47 5.20 -0.63 -9.30
N PRO A 48 6.20 -0.53 -10.18
CA PRO A 48 6.09 0.29 -11.37
C PRO A 48 5.01 -0.28 -12.30
N THR A 49 4.21 0.61 -12.88
CA THR A 49 3.05 0.40 -13.79
C THR A 49 2.79 -1.08 -14.11
N GLN A 50 2.08 -1.76 -13.21
CA GLN A 50 1.56 -3.10 -13.48
C GLN A 50 0.09 -2.95 -13.86
N TYR A 51 -0.21 -3.19 -15.15
CA TYR A 51 -1.59 -3.48 -15.55
C TYR A 51 -2.02 -4.76 -14.84
N HIS A 52 -2.91 -4.66 -13.86
CA HIS A 52 -3.51 -5.83 -13.25
C HIS A 52 -4.66 -6.30 -14.17
N PRO A 53 -4.60 -7.50 -14.78
CA PRO A 53 -5.61 -7.95 -15.75
C PRO A 53 -7.00 -8.24 -15.13
N GLN A 54 -7.20 -7.93 -13.84
CA GLN A 54 -8.45 -8.11 -13.13
C GLN A 54 -8.83 -6.82 -12.39
N CYS A 55 -9.19 -5.79 -13.16
CA CYS A 55 -10.19 -4.81 -12.75
C CYS A 55 -11.38 -4.97 -13.69
N ILE A 56 -12.24 -5.94 -13.38
CA ILE A 56 -13.65 -5.97 -13.81
C ILE A 56 -14.46 -6.12 -12.53
#